data_AF-A0A3S4JRX2-F1
#
_entry.id   AF-A0A3S4JRX2-F1
#
_cell.length_a   1.000
_cell.length_b   1.000
_cell.length_c   1.000
_cell.angle_alpha   90.00
_cell.angle_beta   90.00
_cell.angle_gamma   90.00
#
_symmetry.space_group_name_H-M   'P 1'
#
loop_
_entity.id
_entity.type
_entity.pdbx_description
1 polymer ?
#
loop_
_entity_poly.entity_id
_entity_poly.type
_entity_poly.pdbx_seq_one_letter_code
_entity_poly.pdbx_strand_id
1 'polypeptide(L)'
;MITNSRTAEMCKLTENSYRDVNIAFANELSLICADQGINVWELIRLANRHPRVNILQPGPGVGGHCIAVDPWFIVAQNPQQARLIHTARLVNDGKPLWVVDRVKAAVADCLAATDKRASELKIACFGLAFKPNIDDLRESPAVEVTQLIAECIRVKRWR
;
A
#
# COMPACT_ATOMS: atom_id res chain seq x y z
N MET A 1 -9.84 31.69 -8.09
CA MET A 1 -8.39 31.96 -8.23
C MET A 1 -7.99 31.54 -9.65
N ILE A 2 -7.18 32.33 -10.36
CA ILE A 2 -6.79 32.09 -11.77
C ILE A 2 -5.25 32.06 -11.83
N THR A 3 -4.66 31.16 -12.62
CA THR A 3 -3.20 31.01 -12.80
C THR A 3 -2.86 30.56 -14.23
N ASN A 4 -1.57 30.45 -14.57
CA ASN A 4 -1.11 29.95 -15.87
C ASN A 4 -1.16 28.42 -15.98
N SER A 5 -1.10 27.89 -17.20
CA SER A 5 -1.23 26.44 -17.46
C SER A 5 -0.17 25.60 -16.74
N ARG A 6 1.11 26.02 -16.78
CA ARG A 6 2.20 25.28 -16.13
C ARG A 6 2.01 25.15 -14.63
N THR A 7 1.58 26.23 -13.97
CA THR A 7 1.28 26.20 -12.53
C THR A 7 0.06 25.32 -12.23
N ALA A 8 -0.97 25.35 -13.08
CA ALA A 8 -2.15 24.51 -12.91
C ALA A 8 -1.83 23.01 -13.05
N GLU A 9 -1.02 22.63 -14.04
CA GLU A 9 -0.56 21.25 -14.26
C GLU A 9 0.26 20.74 -13.07
N MET A 10 1.26 21.52 -12.64
CA MET A 10 2.09 21.14 -11.48
C MET A 10 1.27 21.06 -10.18
N CYS A 11 0.26 21.91 -10.01
CA CYS A 11 -0.64 21.85 -8.84
C CYS A 11 -1.31 20.47 -8.74
N LYS A 12 -1.85 19.96 -9.86
CA LYS A 12 -2.53 18.66 -9.89
C LYS A 12 -1.61 17.51 -9.51
N LEU A 13 -0.40 17.49 -10.06
CA LEU A 13 0.60 16.47 -9.75
C LEU A 13 1.08 16.59 -8.29
N THR A 14 1.19 17.81 -7.77
CA THR A 14 1.61 18.09 -6.39
C THR A 14 0.57 17.58 -5.38
N GLU A 15 -0.73 17.77 -5.62
CA GLU A 15 -1.80 17.25 -4.75
C GLU A 15 -1.71 15.72 -4.58
N ASN A 16 -1.53 15.00 -5.69
CA ASN A 16 -1.46 13.55 -5.69
C ASN A 16 -0.13 13.06 -5.10
N SER A 17 0.99 13.75 -5.39
CA SER A 17 2.30 13.43 -4.81
C SER A 17 2.37 13.70 -3.31
N TYR A 18 1.74 14.78 -2.82
CA TYR A 18 1.60 15.04 -1.38
C TYR A 18 0.88 13.87 -0.70
N ARG A 19 -0.23 13.42 -1.27
CA ARG A 19 -1.01 12.31 -0.71
C ARG A 19 -0.22 11.00 -0.76
N ASP A 20 0.43 10.69 -1.88
CA ASP A 20 1.26 9.49 -2.07
C ASP A 20 2.40 9.41 -1.04
N VAL A 21 3.16 10.50 -0.88
CA VAL A 21 4.26 10.60 0.08
C VAL A 21 3.78 10.41 1.52
N ASN A 22 2.63 10.98 1.88
CA ASN A 22 2.08 10.81 3.22
C ASN A 22 1.53 9.39 3.46
N ILE A 23 1.02 8.71 2.43
CA ILE A 23 0.67 7.28 2.53
C ILE A 23 1.94 6.43 2.67
N ALA A 24 3.00 6.75 1.92
CA ALA A 24 4.29 6.06 2.03
C ALA A 24 4.87 6.19 3.44
N PHE A 25 4.82 7.40 4.02
CA PHE A 25 5.24 7.63 5.40
C PHE A 25 4.44 6.76 6.39
N ALA A 26 3.11 6.70 6.25
CA ALA A 26 2.28 5.82 7.08
C ALA A 26 2.61 4.33 6.88
N ASN A 27 2.83 3.92 5.63
CA ASN A 27 3.21 2.55 5.28
C ASN A 27 4.57 2.18 5.88
N GLU A 28 5.57 3.04 5.80
CA GLU A 28 6.89 2.84 6.40
C GLU A 28 6.79 2.70 7.93
N LEU A 29 6.04 3.58 8.59
CA LEU A 29 5.77 3.47 10.03
C LEU A 29 5.12 2.12 10.39
N SER A 30 4.22 1.60 9.55
CA SER A 30 3.58 0.30 9.81
C SER A 30 4.55 -0.88 9.74
N LEU A 31 5.62 -0.79 8.94
CA LEU A 31 6.68 -1.81 8.90
C LEU A 31 7.48 -1.77 10.20
N ILE A 32 7.96 -0.57 10.58
CA ILE A 32 8.73 -0.35 11.80
C ILE A 32 7.93 -0.78 13.03
N CYS A 33 6.65 -0.41 13.09
CA CYS A 33 5.76 -0.78 14.19
C CYS A 33 5.58 -2.29 14.29
N ALA A 34 5.44 -3.00 13.15
CA ALA A 34 5.31 -4.46 13.15
C ALA A 34 6.55 -5.14 13.73
N ASP A 35 7.75 -4.69 13.36
CA ASP A 35 9.01 -5.25 13.84
C ASP A 35 9.24 -4.96 15.34
N GLN A 36 8.73 -3.84 15.84
CA GLN A 36 8.87 -3.41 17.23
C GLN A 36 7.71 -3.85 18.14
N GLY A 37 6.69 -4.54 17.60
CA GLY A 37 5.49 -4.91 18.38
C GLY A 37 4.63 -3.71 18.80
N ILE A 38 4.67 -2.61 18.06
CA ILE A 38 3.89 -1.39 18.32
C ILE A 38 2.61 -1.41 17.49
N ASN A 39 1.49 -0.98 18.08
CA ASN A 39 0.25 -0.80 17.33
C ASN A 39 0.31 0.49 16.50
N VAL A 40 0.55 0.36 15.19
CA VAL A 40 0.65 1.51 14.27
C VAL A 40 -0.61 2.40 14.28
N TRP A 41 -1.80 1.81 14.43
CA TRP A 41 -3.04 2.58 14.46
C TRP A 41 -3.14 3.44 15.72
N GLU A 42 -2.70 2.91 16.85
CA GLU A 42 -2.63 3.67 18.10
C GLU A 42 -1.58 4.77 18.02
N LEU A 43 -0.39 4.44 17.52
CA LEU A 43 0.68 5.41 17.28
C LEU A 43 0.17 6.59 16.44
N ILE A 44 -0.44 6.32 15.29
CA ILE A 44 -0.98 7.35 14.38
C ILE A 44 -2.07 8.18 15.08
N ARG A 45 -3.01 7.53 15.79
CA ARG A 45 -4.06 8.25 16.54
C ARG A 45 -3.47 9.19 17.60
N LEU A 46 -2.45 8.76 18.32
CA LEU A 46 -1.79 9.58 19.35
C LEU A 46 -0.98 10.73 18.71
N ALA A 47 -0.19 10.45 17.68
CA ALA A 47 0.60 11.45 16.97
C ALA A 47 -0.28 12.55 16.35
N ASN A 48 -1.42 12.17 15.77
CA ASN A 48 -2.37 13.11 15.17
C ASN A 48 -3.15 13.97 16.19
N ARG A 49 -2.93 13.81 17.50
CA ARG A 49 -3.42 14.78 18.50
C ARG A 49 -2.66 16.11 18.43
N HIS A 50 -1.46 16.13 17.86
CA HIS A 50 -0.72 17.37 17.67
C HIS A 50 -1.37 18.19 16.53
N PRO A 51 -1.66 19.50 16.72
CA PRO A 51 -2.49 20.29 15.81
C PRO A 51 -1.90 20.52 14.40
N ARG A 52 -0.62 20.19 14.21
CA ARG A 52 0.10 20.32 12.93
C ARG A 52 0.52 18.97 12.35
N VAL A 53 0.07 17.85 12.93
CA VAL A 53 0.38 16.50 12.45
C VAL A 53 -0.91 15.86 11.94
N ASN A 54 -0.85 15.32 10.71
CA ASN A 54 -1.95 14.58 10.09
C ASN A 54 -1.39 13.42 9.27
N ILE A 55 -0.92 12.38 9.96
CA ILE A 55 -0.43 11.15 9.36
C ILE A 55 -1.63 10.40 8.76
N LEU A 56 -1.49 10.01 7.49
CA LEU A 56 -2.50 9.22 6.79
C LEU A 56 -2.52 7.76 7.27
N GLN A 57 -3.51 6.99 6.82
CA GLN A 57 -3.65 5.60 7.23
C GLN A 57 -2.78 4.70 6.34
N PRO A 58 -2.03 3.74 6.92
CA PRO A 58 -1.34 2.72 6.15
C PRO A 58 -2.34 1.78 5.48
N GLY A 59 -1.90 1.09 4.42
CA GLY A 59 -2.74 0.17 3.66
C GLY A 59 -1.93 -0.94 3.00
N PRO A 60 -2.56 -1.74 2.12
CA PRO A 60 -1.88 -2.81 1.38
C PRO A 60 -1.02 -2.31 0.22
N GLY A 61 -1.05 -1.01 -0.05
CA GLY A 61 -0.40 -0.35 -1.18
C GLY A 61 -1.21 0.87 -1.59
N VAL A 62 -0.89 1.45 -2.74
CA VAL A 62 -1.60 2.59 -3.33
C VAL A 62 -2.03 2.23 -4.73
N GLY A 63 -3.33 2.32 -5.00
CA GLY A 63 -3.90 2.00 -6.30
C GLY A 63 -4.69 3.13 -6.94
N GLY A 64 -5.29 2.81 -8.09
CA GLY A 64 -6.03 3.74 -8.93
C GLY A 64 -5.14 4.65 -9.78
N HIS A 65 -5.75 5.27 -10.79
CA HIS A 65 -5.04 5.91 -11.90
C HIS A 65 -4.29 7.20 -11.57
N CYS A 66 -4.64 7.87 -10.46
CA CYS A 66 -4.07 9.18 -10.18
C CYS A 66 -2.87 9.06 -9.24
N ILE A 67 -3.09 8.57 -8.01
CA ILE A 67 -2.05 8.59 -6.97
C ILE A 67 -0.92 7.60 -7.30
N ALA A 68 -1.24 6.46 -7.92
CA ALA A 68 -0.22 5.46 -8.28
C ALA A 68 0.65 5.87 -9.49
N VAL A 69 0.20 6.84 -10.30
CA VAL A 69 0.83 7.18 -11.60
C VAL A 69 1.40 8.60 -11.60
N ASP A 70 0.63 9.59 -11.13
CA ASP A 70 1.00 11.01 -11.23
C ASP A 70 2.37 11.36 -10.62
N PRO A 71 2.78 10.80 -9.47
CA PRO A 71 4.11 11.05 -8.90
C PRO A 71 5.25 10.67 -9.85
N TRP A 72 5.07 9.62 -10.67
CA TRP A 72 6.07 9.18 -11.63
C TRP A 72 6.33 10.20 -12.74
N PHE A 73 5.36 11.05 -13.11
CA PHE A 73 5.61 12.13 -14.06
C PHE A 73 6.62 13.16 -13.49
N ILE A 74 6.49 13.51 -12.21
CA ILE A 74 7.44 14.43 -11.55
C ILE A 74 8.83 13.79 -11.50
N VAL A 75 8.90 12.51 -11.12
CA VAL A 75 10.16 11.75 -11.03
C VAL A 75 10.83 11.62 -12.40
N ALA A 76 10.09 11.25 -13.44
CA ALA A 76 10.64 11.07 -14.78
C ALA A 76 11.21 12.37 -15.36
N GLN A 77 10.56 13.50 -15.08
CA GLN A 77 11.04 14.81 -15.54
C GLN A 77 12.20 15.35 -14.70
N ASN A 78 12.30 14.95 -13.42
CA ASN A 78 13.26 15.51 -12.46
C ASN A 78 13.96 14.42 -11.62
N PRO A 79 14.59 13.40 -12.23
CA PRO A 79 15.02 12.19 -11.52
C PRO A 79 16.09 12.46 -10.45
N GLN A 80 16.91 13.50 -10.62
CA GLN A 80 17.94 13.86 -9.64
C GLN A 80 17.35 14.65 -8.44
N GLN A 81 16.30 15.43 -8.66
CA GLN A 81 15.69 16.29 -7.65
C GLN A 81 14.56 15.58 -6.87
N ALA A 82 13.74 14.78 -7.55
CA ALA A 82 12.52 14.17 -7.03
C ALA A 82 12.76 12.93 -6.15
N ARG A 83 13.83 12.94 -5.34
CA ARG A 83 14.29 11.78 -4.54
C ARG A 83 13.23 11.31 -3.54
N LEU A 84 12.58 12.24 -2.82
CA LEU A 84 11.56 11.90 -1.83
C LEU A 84 10.32 11.25 -2.46
N ILE A 85 9.85 11.82 -3.58
CA ILE A 85 8.67 11.31 -4.31
C ILE A 85 8.97 9.92 -4.88
N HIS A 86 10.18 9.73 -5.43
CA HIS A 86 10.64 8.44 -5.90
C HIS A 86 10.67 7.39 -4.78
N THR A 87 11.30 7.70 -3.64
CA THR A 87 11.34 6.79 -2.49
C THR A 87 9.95 6.45 -1.97
N ALA A 88 9.04 7.43 -1.91
CA ALA A 88 7.65 7.19 -1.53
C ALA A 88 6.96 6.17 -2.43
N ARG A 89 7.17 6.27 -3.76
CA ARG A 89 6.66 5.26 -4.69
C ARG A 89 7.22 3.87 -4.42
N LEU A 90 8.53 3.74 -4.25
CA LEU A 90 9.14 2.45 -3.94
C LEU A 90 8.59 1.83 -2.64
N VAL A 91 8.35 2.64 -1.61
CA VAL A 91 7.73 2.18 -0.36
C VAL A 91 6.30 1.69 -0.60
N ASN A 92 5.49 2.44 -1.37
CA ASN A 92 4.12 2.08 -1.66
C ASN A 92 4.01 0.85 -2.57
N ASP A 93 4.87 0.74 -3.59
CA ASP A 93 4.97 -0.38 -4.53
C ASP A 93 5.47 -1.66 -3.86
N GLY A 94 6.32 -1.55 -2.83
CA GLY A 94 6.78 -2.70 -2.05
C GLY A 94 5.76 -3.23 -1.03
N LYS A 95 4.70 -2.47 -0.73
CA LYS A 95 3.75 -2.79 0.34
C LYS A 95 2.92 -4.07 0.10
N PRO A 96 2.44 -4.37 -1.12
CA PRO A 96 1.75 -5.63 -1.43
C PRO A 96 2.56 -6.87 -1.05
N LEU A 97 3.85 -6.91 -1.39
CA LEU A 97 4.74 -8.02 -1.06
C LEU A 97 4.87 -8.23 0.45
N TRP A 98 5.03 -7.14 1.20
CA TRP A 98 5.06 -7.22 2.66
C TRP A 98 3.75 -7.79 3.24
N VAL A 99 2.59 -7.41 2.69
CA VAL A 99 1.30 -7.98 3.12
C VAL A 99 1.26 -9.48 2.85
N VAL A 100 1.71 -9.93 1.68
CA VAL A 100 1.78 -11.35 1.33
C VAL A 100 2.67 -12.11 2.32
N ASP A 101 3.81 -11.55 2.72
CA ASP A 101 4.70 -12.19 3.69
C ASP A 101 4.10 -12.25 5.10
N ARG A 102 3.30 -11.26 5.50
CA ARG A 102 2.49 -11.34 6.73
C ARG A 102 1.44 -12.43 6.66
N VAL A 103 0.77 -12.60 5.52
CA VAL A 103 -0.19 -13.70 5.31
C VAL A 103 0.52 -15.05 5.38
N LYS A 104 1.69 -15.20 4.75
CA LYS A 104 2.48 -16.45 4.83
C LYS A 104 2.89 -16.79 6.25
N ALA A 105 3.32 -15.80 7.04
CA ALA A 105 3.66 -16.01 8.45
C ALA A 105 2.44 -16.50 9.25
N ALA A 106 1.28 -15.84 9.10
CA ALA A 106 0.05 -16.25 9.77
C ALA A 106 -0.43 -17.65 9.33
N VAL A 107 -0.24 -18.01 8.06
CA VAL A 107 -0.50 -19.36 7.55
C VAL A 107 0.42 -20.37 8.22
N ALA A 108 1.72 -20.08 8.34
CA ALA A 108 2.68 -20.97 9.00
C ALA A 108 2.31 -21.18 10.48
N ASP A 109 1.96 -20.12 11.19
CA ASP A 109 1.52 -20.21 12.60
C ASP A 109 0.24 -21.07 12.73
N CYS A 110 -0.72 -20.91 11.81
CA CYS A 110 -1.94 -21.72 11.79
C CYS A 110 -1.65 -23.21 11.52
N LEU A 111 -0.72 -23.52 10.61
CA LEU A 111 -0.29 -24.90 10.34
C LEU A 111 0.50 -25.50 11.50
N ALA A 112 1.26 -24.70 12.26
CA ALA A 112 1.95 -25.19 13.45
C ALA A 112 0.97 -25.49 14.59
N ALA A 113 -0.13 -24.73 14.68
CA ALA A 113 -1.16 -24.88 15.70
C ALA A 113 -2.25 -25.91 15.36
N THR A 114 -2.27 -26.44 14.14
CA THR A 114 -3.32 -27.37 13.67
C THR A 114 -2.73 -28.53 12.88
N ASP A 115 -3.38 -29.69 12.86
CA ASP A 115 -2.95 -30.84 12.03
C ASP A 115 -3.40 -30.72 10.57
N LYS A 116 -3.56 -29.49 10.07
CA LYS A 116 -3.99 -29.22 8.69
C LYS A 116 -2.79 -29.14 7.77
N ARG A 117 -2.98 -29.53 6.51
CA ARG A 117 -2.02 -29.25 5.43
C ARG A 117 -2.34 -27.89 4.82
N ALA A 118 -1.34 -27.24 4.23
CA ALA A 118 -1.52 -25.98 3.49
C ALA A 118 -2.64 -26.07 2.44
N SER A 119 -2.79 -27.21 1.76
CA SER A 119 -3.83 -27.46 0.76
C SER A 119 -5.26 -27.48 1.30
N GLU A 120 -5.43 -27.60 2.62
CA GLU A 120 -6.72 -27.63 3.31
C GLU A 120 -7.11 -26.26 3.86
N LEU A 121 -6.19 -25.31 3.84
CA LEU A 121 -6.45 -23.93 4.22
C LEU A 121 -7.16 -23.20 3.08
N LYS A 122 -8.12 -22.36 3.46
CA LYS A 122 -8.82 -21.44 2.56
C LYS A 122 -8.60 -20.03 3.06
N ILE A 123 -8.11 -19.16 2.19
CA ILE A 123 -7.98 -17.74 2.48
C ILE A 123 -9.11 -17.00 1.75
N ALA A 124 -9.93 -16.29 2.52
CA ALA A 124 -10.94 -15.39 1.98
C ALA A 124 -10.33 -13.97 1.88
N CYS A 125 -10.30 -13.41 0.68
CA CYS A 125 -9.85 -12.05 0.43
C CYS A 125 -11.07 -11.14 0.30
N PHE A 126 -11.24 -10.20 1.24
CA PHE A 126 -12.37 -9.27 1.26
C PHE A 126 -11.97 -7.90 0.73
N GLY A 127 -12.62 -7.48 -0.36
CA GLY A 127 -12.37 -6.21 -1.03
C GLY A 127 -11.27 -6.31 -2.09
N LEU A 128 -11.64 -6.07 -3.35
CA LEU A 128 -10.71 -6.09 -4.49
C LEU A 128 -10.51 -4.70 -5.11
N ALA A 129 -11.44 -3.77 -4.93
CA ALA A 129 -11.29 -2.41 -5.42
C ALA A 129 -10.26 -1.64 -4.58
N PHE A 130 -9.56 -0.68 -5.19
CA PHE A 130 -8.47 0.07 -4.53
C PHE A 130 -8.97 1.11 -3.51
N LYS A 131 -10.27 1.44 -3.51
CA LYS A 131 -10.92 2.31 -2.53
C LYS A 131 -12.36 1.83 -2.25
N PRO A 132 -12.97 2.24 -1.12
CA PRO A 132 -14.34 1.85 -0.80
C PRO A 132 -15.37 2.33 -1.84
N ASN A 133 -16.47 1.58 -1.95
CA ASN A 133 -17.69 1.95 -2.68
C ASN A 133 -17.50 2.18 -4.19
N ILE A 134 -16.57 1.48 -4.81
CA ILE A 134 -16.39 1.44 -6.26
C ILE A 134 -16.10 0.01 -6.74
N ASP A 135 -16.22 -0.21 -8.03
CA ASP A 135 -15.97 -1.47 -8.74
C ASP A 135 -14.67 -1.45 -9.57
N ASP A 136 -13.92 -0.34 -9.55
CA ASP A 136 -12.68 -0.19 -10.32
C ASP A 136 -11.52 -0.98 -9.69
N LEU A 137 -11.04 -1.98 -10.43
CA LEU A 137 -9.98 -2.91 -10.05
C LEU A 137 -8.61 -2.53 -10.62
N ARG A 138 -8.55 -1.51 -11.48
CA ARG A 138 -7.30 -1.13 -12.17
C ARG A 138 -6.28 -0.62 -11.16
N GLU A 139 -5.03 -1.06 -11.32
CA GLU A 139 -3.92 -0.75 -10.41
C GLU A 139 -4.26 -1.06 -8.93
N SER A 140 -5.14 -2.02 -8.66
CA SER A 140 -5.54 -2.29 -7.27
C SER A 140 -4.50 -3.16 -6.55
N PRO A 141 -3.90 -2.68 -5.44
CA PRO A 141 -2.98 -3.49 -4.64
C PRO A 141 -3.69 -4.71 -4.03
N ALA A 142 -5.00 -4.65 -3.82
CA ALA A 142 -5.76 -5.78 -3.29
C ALA A 142 -5.87 -6.92 -4.31
N VAL A 143 -5.94 -6.61 -5.60
CA VAL A 143 -5.91 -7.61 -6.68
C VAL A 143 -4.54 -8.29 -6.73
N GLU A 144 -3.47 -7.50 -6.68
CA GLU A 144 -2.09 -8.01 -6.66
C GLU A 144 -1.84 -8.93 -5.47
N VAL A 145 -2.18 -8.49 -4.25
CA VAL A 145 -2.07 -9.31 -3.03
C VAL A 145 -2.85 -10.61 -3.17
N THR A 146 -4.08 -10.55 -3.68
CA THR A 146 -4.93 -11.75 -3.85
C THR A 146 -4.32 -12.74 -4.85
N GLN A 147 -3.76 -12.24 -5.96
CA GLN A 147 -3.09 -13.08 -6.96
C GLN A 147 -1.84 -13.75 -6.38
N LEU A 148 -0.98 -12.99 -5.71
CA LEU A 148 0.24 -13.50 -5.08
C LEU A 148 -0.06 -14.56 -4.01
N ILE A 149 -1.10 -14.34 -3.19
CA ILE A 149 -1.57 -15.34 -2.22
C ILE A 149 -2.06 -16.61 -2.93
N ALA A 150 -2.85 -16.46 -3.98
CA ALA A 150 -3.40 -17.59 -4.73
C ALA A 150 -2.29 -18.45 -5.35
N GLU A 151 -1.22 -17.82 -5.85
CA GLU A 151 -0.04 -18.50 -6.39
C GLU A 151 0.76 -19.22 -5.30
N CYS A 152 0.98 -18.57 -4.15
CA CYS A 152 1.76 -19.13 -3.05
C CYS A 152 1.08 -20.33 -2.37
N ILE A 153 -0.25 -20.33 -2.29
CA ILE A 153 -1.01 -21.33 -1.51
C ILE A 153 -1.58 -22.45 -2.39
N ARG A 154 -1.78 -22.23 -3.70
CA ARG A 154 -2.18 -23.29 -4.63
C ARG A 154 -0.98 -24.08 -5.18
N VAL A 155 -0.35 -24.92 -4.35
CA VAL A 155 0.28 -26.15 -4.87
C VAL A 155 -0.80 -27.23 -4.98
N LYS A 156 -1.65 -27.10 -5.99
CA LYS A 156 -2.34 -28.19 -6.71
C LYS A 156 -2.86 -27.60 -8.03
N ARG A 157 -2.02 -27.67 -9.06
CA ARG A 157 -2.51 -27.69 -10.45
C ARG A 157 -3.39 -28.93 -10.55
N TRP A 158 -4.69 -28.72 -10.66
CA TRP A 158 -5.58 -29.76 -11.15
C TRP A 158 -5.14 -30.07 -12.59
N ARG A 159 -4.69 -31.30 -12.83
CA ARG A 159 -4.68 -31.91 -14.16
C ARG A 159 -6.08 -32.42 -14.45
#